data_AF-A0A2H6B0L7-F1
#
_entry.id   AF-A0A2H6B0L7-F1
#
_cell.length_a   1.000
_cell.length_b   1.000
_cell.length_c   1.000
_cell.angle_alpha   90.00
_cell.angle_beta   90.00
_cell.angle_gamma   90.00
#
_symmetry.space_group_name_H-M   'P 1'
#
loop_
_entity.id
_entity.type
_entity.pdbx_description
1 polymer ?
#
loop_
_entity_poly.entity_id
_entity_poly.type
_entity_poly.pdbx_seq_one_letter_code
_entity_poly.pdbx_strand_id
1 'polypeptide(L)'
;MSLLFPLDDNGHPVPVLGFDYRGTQKIAVTSTSTRTPQPIPSDIELVTLIATGPCRFEVGDATVTADPVSSPFLFPGIYVDVPLRRGERYLAFIAEGADCEAYVIGRV
;
A
#
# COMPACT_ATOMS: atom_id res chain seq x y z
N MET A 1 10.18 -17.44 -8.68
CA MET A 1 9.66 -17.20 -10.04
C MET A 1 9.97 -15.75 -10.37
N SER A 2 10.55 -15.44 -11.52
CA SER A 2 10.69 -14.04 -11.96
C SER A 2 9.32 -13.56 -12.45
N LEU A 3 8.73 -12.59 -11.77
CA LEU A 3 7.55 -11.88 -12.26
C LEU A 3 7.94 -11.10 -13.52
N LEU A 4 7.74 -11.71 -14.70
CA LEU A 4 7.86 -11.01 -15.98
C LEU A 4 6.55 -10.23 -16.18
N PHE A 5 6.60 -8.93 -15.93
CA PHE A 5 5.48 -8.05 -16.28
C PHE A 5 5.25 -8.12 -17.80
N PRO A 6 3.99 -8.19 -18.27
CA PRO A 6 3.69 -7.99 -19.68
C PRO A 6 4.26 -6.65 -20.12
N LEU A 7 4.92 -6.58 -21.27
CA LEU A 7 5.54 -5.35 -21.78
C LEU A 7 4.64 -4.71 -22.85
N ASP A 8 4.68 -3.39 -22.97
CA ASP A 8 4.08 -2.66 -24.08
C ASP A 8 4.93 -2.84 -25.34
N ASP A 9 4.47 -2.30 -26.46
CA ASP A 9 5.18 -2.38 -27.74
C ASP A 9 6.55 -1.66 -27.71
N ASN A 10 6.82 -0.84 -26.69
CA ASN A 10 8.09 -0.15 -26.46
C ASN A 10 8.99 -0.86 -25.43
N GLY A 11 8.59 -2.02 -24.91
CA GLY A 11 9.34 -2.77 -23.91
C GLY A 11 9.18 -2.24 -22.48
N HIS A 12 8.25 -1.33 -22.22
CA HIS A 12 7.92 -0.88 -20.86
C HIS A 12 6.96 -1.87 -20.18
N PRO A 13 7.13 -2.17 -18.89
CA PRO A 13 6.15 -2.95 -18.14
C PRO A 13 4.75 -2.32 -18.21
N VAL A 14 3.79 -3.08 -18.74
CA VAL A 14 2.36 -2.80 -18.62
C VAL A 14 1.92 -3.23 -17.23
N PRO A 15 1.41 -2.32 -16.39
CA PRO A 15 0.85 -2.68 -15.10
C PRO A 15 -0.52 -3.36 -15.31
N VAL A 16 -0.53 -4.60 -15.80
CA VAL A 16 -1.70 -5.48 -15.71
C VAL A 16 -1.62 -6.20 -14.37
N LEU A 17 -1.79 -5.44 -13.29
CA LEU A 17 -1.79 -6.00 -11.95
C LEU A 17 -3.17 -6.63 -11.69
N GLY A 18 -3.20 -7.94 -11.45
CA GLY A 18 -4.42 -8.67 -11.16
C GLY A 18 -5.20 -8.00 -10.02
N PHE A 19 -6.51 -7.87 -10.20
CA PHE A 19 -7.40 -7.41 -9.15
C PHE A 19 -7.71 -8.60 -8.24
N ASP A 20 -7.24 -8.55 -7.00
CA ASP A 20 -7.63 -9.55 -6.00
C ASP A 20 -9.07 -9.28 -5.52
N TYR A 21 -9.98 -10.21 -5.82
CA TYR A 21 -11.39 -10.09 -5.47
C TYR A 21 -11.54 -10.11 -3.93
N ARG A 22 -11.91 -8.96 -3.37
CA ARG A 22 -12.00 -8.70 -1.91
C ARG A 22 -10.64 -8.63 -1.19
N GLY A 23 -9.54 -8.54 -1.94
CA GLY A 23 -8.20 -8.32 -1.38
C GLY A 23 -7.92 -6.90 -0.90
N THR A 24 -8.88 -5.98 -1.08
CA THR A 24 -8.72 -4.58 -0.65
C THR A 24 -9.02 -4.41 0.83
N GLN A 25 -8.04 -3.93 1.58
CA GLN A 25 -8.22 -3.46 2.94
C GLN A 25 -8.45 -1.95 2.94
N LYS A 26 -9.53 -1.50 3.59
CA LYS A 26 -9.82 -0.09 3.82
C LYS A 26 -9.40 0.31 5.23
N ILE A 27 -8.64 1.40 5.35
CA ILE A 27 -8.09 1.91 6.60
C ILE A 27 -8.61 3.32 6.83
N ALA A 28 -9.22 3.57 7.99
CA ALA A 28 -9.49 4.91 8.46
C ALA A 28 -8.19 5.51 9.00
N VAL A 29 -7.71 6.56 8.36
CA VAL A 29 -6.44 7.20 8.69
C VAL A 29 -6.74 8.47 9.48
N THR A 30 -6.17 8.54 10.68
CA THR A 30 -6.35 9.66 11.61
C THR A 30 -5.00 10.30 11.94
N SER A 31 -4.98 11.29 12.82
CA SER A 31 -3.75 11.88 13.37
C SER A 31 -2.89 10.91 14.19
N THR A 32 -3.36 9.69 14.45
CA THR A 32 -2.58 8.62 15.08
C THR A 32 -2.30 7.50 14.08
N SER A 33 -1.07 6.99 14.09
CA SER A 33 -0.66 5.86 13.25
C SER A 33 -1.61 4.67 13.40
N THR A 34 -2.28 4.32 12.31
CA THR A 34 -3.24 3.22 12.22
C THR A 34 -2.74 2.20 11.20
N ARG A 35 -2.67 0.93 11.60
CA ARG A 35 -2.15 -0.16 10.79
C ARG A 35 -3.27 -1.04 10.23
N THR A 36 -2.99 -1.71 9.12
CA THR A 36 -3.82 -2.82 8.63
C THR A 36 -4.10 -3.83 9.76
N PRO A 37 -5.37 -4.19 10.01
CA PRO A 37 -5.72 -5.07 11.13
C PRO A 37 -5.32 -6.52 10.87
N GLN A 38 -5.24 -6.91 9.59
CA GLN A 38 -4.82 -8.24 9.15
C GLN A 38 -3.55 -8.13 8.31
N PRO A 39 -2.63 -9.12 8.42
CA PRO A 39 -1.47 -9.15 7.55
C PRO A 39 -1.92 -9.30 6.10
N ILE A 40 -1.16 -8.70 5.19
CA ILE A 40 -1.26 -8.99 3.77
C ILE A 40 -0.94 -10.48 3.55
N PRO A 41 -1.76 -11.23 2.78
CA PRO A 41 -1.52 -12.64 2.53
C PRO A 41 -0.11 -12.94 2.00
N SER A 42 0.43 -14.10 2.34
CA SER A 42 1.85 -14.43 2.10
C SER A 42 2.22 -14.57 0.63
N ASP A 43 1.24 -14.90 -0.20
CA ASP A 43 1.30 -15.06 -1.66
C ASP A 43 1.28 -13.71 -2.41
N ILE A 44 0.90 -12.62 -1.75
CA ILE A 44 0.96 -11.28 -2.32
C ILE A 44 2.37 -10.70 -2.11
N GLU A 45 3.01 -10.26 -3.19
CA GLU A 45 4.34 -9.65 -3.16
C GLU A 45 4.31 -8.14 -3.52
N LEU A 46 3.15 -7.63 -3.94
CA LEU A 46 2.95 -6.25 -4.33
C LEU A 46 1.59 -5.75 -3.82
N VAL A 47 1.57 -4.54 -3.28
CA VAL A 47 0.32 -3.84 -2.96
C VAL A 47 0.26 -2.51 -3.69
N THR A 48 -0.92 -2.13 -4.15
CA THR A 48 -1.19 -0.76 -4.59
C THR A 48 -1.88 0.01 -3.47
N LEU A 49 -1.38 1.20 -3.20
CA LEU A 49 -1.93 2.14 -2.22
C LEU A 49 -2.64 3.28 -2.94
N ILE A 50 -3.75 3.74 -2.35
CA ILE A 50 -4.39 5.00 -2.71
C ILE A 50 -5.07 5.57 -1.47
N ALA A 51 -5.06 6.89 -1.33
CA ALA A 51 -5.74 7.59 -0.24
C ALA A 51 -6.69 8.68 -0.76
N THR A 52 -7.73 8.97 0.01
CA THR A 52 -8.69 10.05 -0.28
C THR A 52 -8.20 11.42 0.22
N GLY A 53 -7.20 11.43 1.10
CA GLY A 53 -6.58 12.63 1.65
C GLY A 53 -5.06 12.47 1.78
N PRO A 54 -4.34 13.55 2.08
CA PRO A 54 -2.90 13.51 2.29
C PRO A 54 -2.55 12.70 3.54
N CYS A 55 -1.68 11.70 3.40
CA CYS A 55 -1.23 10.88 4.51
C CYS A 55 0.22 10.42 4.31
N ARG A 56 0.81 9.89 5.38
CA ARG A 56 2.09 9.19 5.32
C ARG A 56 1.89 7.72 5.63
N PHE A 57 2.78 6.89 5.14
CA PHE A 57 2.69 5.45 5.33
C PHE A 57 4.04 4.79 5.59
N GLU A 58 4.00 3.63 6.25
CA GLU A 58 5.14 2.75 6.44
C GLU A 58 4.75 1.31 6.13
N VAL A 59 5.73 0.53 5.71
CA VAL A 59 5.58 -0.90 5.41
C VAL A 59 6.48 -1.68 6.35
N GLY A 60 5.94 -2.73 6.98
CA GLY A 60 6.70 -3.48 7.98
C GLY A 60 5.95 -4.69 8.52
N ASP A 61 6.34 -5.13 9.72
CA ASP A 61 5.74 -6.27 10.40
C ASP A 61 4.54 -5.85 11.28
N ALA A 62 4.08 -6.74 12.15
CA ALA A 62 2.94 -6.49 13.05
C ALA A 62 3.17 -5.34 14.07
N THR A 63 4.38 -4.78 14.13
CA THR A 63 4.74 -3.67 15.00
C THR A 63 4.91 -2.34 14.25
N VAL A 64 4.78 -2.32 12.92
CA VAL A 64 5.00 -1.11 12.11
C VAL A 64 4.08 0.04 12.54
N THR A 65 4.66 1.23 12.56
CA THR A 65 4.03 2.52 12.86
C THR A 65 4.49 3.56 11.85
N ALA A 66 3.57 4.38 11.36
CA ALA A 66 3.90 5.50 10.49
C ALA A 66 4.28 6.73 11.34
N ASP A 67 5.34 7.43 10.92
CA ASP A 67 5.83 8.63 11.57
C ASP A 67 5.30 9.88 10.84
N PRO A 68 4.79 10.90 11.56
CA PRO A 68 4.19 12.07 10.93
C PRO A 68 5.20 12.98 10.21
N VAL A 69 6.50 12.75 10.33
CA VAL A 69 7.54 13.63 9.77
C VAL A 69 8.40 12.91 8.74
N SER A 70 8.88 11.72 9.08
CA SER A 70 9.91 10.99 8.32
C SER A 70 9.34 9.97 7.33
N SER A 71 8.13 9.48 7.56
CA SER A 71 7.53 8.48 6.69
C SER A 71 7.19 9.04 5.30
N PRO A 72 7.29 8.22 4.25
CA PRO A 72 6.91 8.60 2.89
C PRO A 72 5.52 9.21 2.80
N PHE A 73 5.40 10.27 2.00
CA PHE A 73 4.14 10.95 1.76
C PHE A 73 3.37 10.30 0.61
N LEU A 74 2.08 10.04 0.84
CA LEU A 74 1.13 9.57 -0.15
C LEU A 74 0.17 10.71 -0.52
N PHE A 75 0.26 11.16 -1.78
CA PHE A 75 -0.64 12.17 -2.31
C PHE A 75 -2.05 11.59 -2.53
N PRO A 76 -3.11 12.37 -2.26
CA PRO A 76 -4.48 11.92 -2.48
C PRO A 76 -4.75 11.62 -3.95
N GLY A 77 -5.48 10.54 -4.21
CA GLY A 77 -5.91 10.14 -5.56
C GLY A 77 -4.82 9.53 -6.44
N ILE A 78 -3.60 9.37 -5.93
CA ILE A 78 -2.50 8.74 -6.67
C ILE A 78 -2.39 7.27 -6.27
N TYR A 79 -2.29 6.40 -7.26
CA TYR A 79 -1.96 4.99 -7.08
C TYR A 79 -0.45 4.83 -6.94
N VAL A 80 -0.01 4.18 -5.87
CA VAL A 80 1.41 3.90 -5.61
C VAL A 80 1.58 2.41 -5.41
N ASP A 81 2.40 1.79 -6.24
CA ASP A 81 2.75 0.38 -6.11
C ASP A 81 3.95 0.20 -5.18
N VAL A 82 3.79 -0.63 -4.17
CA VAL A 82 4.79 -0.87 -3.12
C VAL A 82 5.11 -2.37 -3.06
N PRO A 83 6.34 -2.77 -3.41
CA PRO A 83 6.76 -4.16 -3.28
C PRO A 83 6.91 -4.53 -1.80
N LEU A 84 6.43 -5.71 -1.44
CA LEU A 84 6.57 -6.26 -0.09
C LEU A 84 7.81 -7.13 -0.01
N ARG A 85 8.69 -6.85 0.95
CA ARG A 85 9.87 -7.68 1.22
C ARG A 85 9.55 -8.74 2.27
N ARG A 86 10.51 -9.63 2.52
CA ARG A 86 10.33 -10.74 3.45
C ARG A 86 10.07 -10.23 4.87
N GLY A 87 8.87 -10.51 5.40
CA GLY A 87 8.43 -10.11 6.74
C GLY A 87 7.59 -8.84 6.76
N GLU A 88 7.59 -8.07 5.67
CA GLU A 88 6.75 -6.88 5.49
C GLU A 88 5.34 -7.33 5.09
N ARG A 89 4.45 -7.37 6.07
CA ARG A 89 3.07 -7.87 5.89
C ARG A 89 2.02 -6.89 6.40
N TYR A 90 2.42 -5.72 6.84
CA TYR A 90 1.51 -4.71 7.35
C TYR A 90 1.88 -3.34 6.80
N LEU A 91 0.85 -2.50 6.69
CA LEU A 91 1.02 -1.09 6.38
C LEU A 91 0.41 -0.24 7.47
N ALA A 92 1.17 0.75 7.93
CA ALA A 92 0.69 1.79 8.84
C ALA A 92 0.50 3.10 8.09
N PHE A 93 -0.49 3.88 8.49
CA PHE A 93 -0.83 5.17 7.92
C PHE A 93 -1.06 6.20 9.01
N ILE A 94 -0.71 7.45 8.74
CA ILE A 94 -1.01 8.61 9.60
C ILE A 94 -1.43 9.79 8.72
N ALA A 95 -2.49 10.50 9.12
CA ALA A 95 -3.05 11.60 8.34
C ALA A 95 -2.14 12.82 8.43
N GLU A 96 -1.94 13.50 7.30
CA GLU A 96 -1.27 14.81 7.26
C GLU A 96 -2.33 15.91 7.14
N GLY A 97 -3.07 16.11 8.23
CA GLY A 97 -4.17 17.07 8.31
C GLY A 97 -5.47 16.42 8.74
N ALA A 98 -6.51 16.53 7.92
CA ALA A 98 -7.83 15.96 8.20
C ALA A 98 -7.82 14.43 8.03
N ASP A 99 -8.69 13.76 8.78
CA ASP A 99 -8.92 12.32 8.67
C ASP A 99 -9.29 11.95 7.23
N CYS A 100 -8.80 10.80 6.78
CA CYS A 100 -9.03 10.30 5.43
C CYS A 100 -9.11 8.78 5.39
N GLU A 101 -9.27 8.23 4.19
CA GLU A 101 -9.35 6.79 3.96
C GLU A 101 -8.19 6.37 3.07
N ALA A 102 -7.48 5.32 3.47
CA ALA A 102 -6.48 4.66 2.64
C ALA A 102 -6.96 3.27 2.26
N TYR A 103 -6.62 2.86 1.04
CA TYR A 103 -6.95 1.55 0.50
C TYR A 103 -5.65 0.84 0.16
N VAL A 104 -5.52 -0.37 0.67
CA VAL A 104 -4.40 -1.28 0.39
C VAL A 104 -4.95 -2.40 -0.47
N ILE A 105 -4.48 -2.50 -1.71
CA ILE A 105 -4.99 -3.45 -2.70
C ILE A 105 -3.90 -4.47 -2.96
N GLY A 106 -4.09 -5.72 -2.52
CA GLY A 106 -3.21 -6.83 -2.89
C GLY A 106 -3.25 -7.09 -4.39
N ARG A 107 -2.08 -7.36 -4.98
CA ARG A 107 -1.93 -7.70 -6.41
C ARG A 107 -1.39 -9.12 -6.55
N VAL A 108 -2.03 -9.88 -7.45
CA VAL A 108 -1.69 -11.26 -7.84
C VAL A 108 -1.22 -11.32 -9.28
#